data_AF-A0A8B0SLX1-F1
#
_entry.id   AF-A0A8B0SLX1-F1
#
_cell.length_a   1.000
_cell.length_b   1.000
_cell.length_c   1.000
_cell.angle_alpha   90.00
_cell.angle_beta   90.00
_cell.angle_gamma   90.00
#
_symmetry.space_group_name_H-M   'P 1'
#
loop_
_entity.id
_entity.type
_entity.pdbx_description
1 polymer ?
#
loop_
_entity_poly.entity_id
_entity_poly.type
_entity_poly.pdbx_seq_one_letter_code
_entity_poly.pdbx_strand_id
1 'polypeptide(L)'
;MMVSRLADLTLAQANAWYAQNPQSRYDRPLPPAAYDINPATAQALWKDPTLTNNRSLVTKRIEVGGKWEEVPTHIHSDNDLRLIAYQNVWKAKQRDLLRYIQPGEWYLGSSHHNPGNRDIIQSVFYDEEKGLEMLKFSITHIRNYIGVASGMVATDSPRSYANQHSAGHVNPKDYPSLLWRIRFLGDISPAEQRAYVNNVRTWSMLLQKVTKFPPDYNGNDNLMTNTYAKVMEFGSNVLNAVLGSSSALATLHSQAEQVYCSEAGMHLALNLGLNAPLNQASVSALFGADKWAKVSAMLNEGEAFWQNGKHLDYYGNGTDGYVQNAELNRPVELEPAPVWLLPLKERLPGRPLAGGGLVFQPWDTADMIDHFIKTAIPRKGRETWDVSNAQAELLLWLKPGIFHSLGFTRASPPPPPLVMLFDTLVAKVRRNYASYEAFRAAILPELQAAHQIVAPKALGAGAFVPPHMILSIQGDADELIAMEAVGQLFHEDVLKAK
;
A
#
# COMPACT_ATOMS: atom_id res chain seq x y z
N MET A 1 8.72 -26.28 -19.06
CA MET A 1 10.12 -25.83 -19.17
C MET A 1 10.33 -24.78 -18.09
N MET A 2 11.33 -24.94 -17.22
CA MET A 2 11.72 -23.88 -16.30
C MET A 2 12.15 -22.67 -17.11
N VAL A 3 11.56 -21.51 -16.83
CA VAL A 3 12.05 -20.23 -17.32
C VAL A 3 13.40 -20.01 -16.63
N SER A 4 14.49 -19.82 -17.39
CA SER A 4 15.77 -19.39 -16.83
C SER A 4 15.56 -18.13 -15.99
N ARG A 5 16.22 -18.01 -14.83
CA ARG A 5 16.09 -16.81 -13.98
C ARG A 5 16.51 -15.59 -14.78
N LEU A 6 15.83 -14.46 -14.57
CA LEU A 6 16.15 -13.23 -15.29
C LEU A 6 17.59 -12.78 -15.06
N ALA A 7 18.15 -13.08 -13.89
CA ALA A 7 19.53 -12.78 -13.54
C ALA A 7 20.55 -13.50 -14.44
N ASP A 8 20.17 -14.62 -15.05
CA ASP A 8 21.04 -15.44 -15.90
C ASP A 8 20.93 -15.05 -17.40
N LEU A 9 20.10 -14.05 -17.74
CA LEU A 9 19.85 -13.61 -19.11
C LEU A 9 20.38 -12.19 -19.36
N THR A 10 20.80 -11.91 -20.59
CA THR A 10 20.94 -10.52 -21.06
C THR A 10 19.55 -9.88 -21.24
N LEU A 11 19.48 -8.54 -21.19
CA LEU A 11 18.23 -7.81 -21.42
C LEU A 11 17.59 -8.17 -22.77
N ALA A 12 18.41 -8.31 -23.82
CA ALA A 12 17.93 -8.67 -25.16
C ALA A 12 17.30 -10.07 -25.19
N GLN A 13 17.93 -11.06 -24.54
CA GLN A 13 17.40 -12.43 -24.44
C GLN A 13 16.08 -12.45 -23.64
N ALA A 14 16.03 -11.74 -22.51
CA ALA A 14 14.84 -11.66 -21.68
C ALA A 14 13.68 -11.00 -22.45
N ASN A 15 13.93 -9.88 -23.14
CA ASN A 15 12.91 -9.21 -23.94
C ASN A 15 12.44 -10.06 -25.13
N ALA A 16 13.35 -10.77 -25.81
CA ALA A 16 12.97 -11.71 -26.87
C ALA A 16 12.06 -12.83 -26.33
N TRP A 17 12.33 -13.34 -25.12
CA TRP A 17 11.49 -14.34 -24.48
C TRP A 17 10.10 -13.81 -24.17
N TYR A 18 9.97 -12.62 -23.57
CA TYR A 18 8.66 -11.99 -23.30
C TYR A 18 7.92 -11.55 -24.57
N ALA A 19 8.63 -11.30 -25.68
CA ALA A 19 8.02 -11.12 -26.98
C ALA A 19 7.31 -12.38 -27.46
N GLN A 20 7.93 -13.55 -27.27
CA GLN A 20 7.39 -14.86 -27.63
C GLN A 20 6.38 -15.41 -26.62
N ASN A 21 6.38 -14.87 -25.38
CA ASN A 21 5.55 -15.33 -24.27
C ASN A 21 4.75 -14.18 -23.64
N PRO A 22 3.84 -13.53 -24.39
CA PRO A 22 3.10 -12.35 -23.91
C PRO A 22 2.27 -12.62 -22.65
N GLN A 23 1.78 -13.85 -22.47
CA GLN A 23 1.06 -14.29 -21.28
C GLN A 23 1.89 -14.26 -20.00
N SER A 24 3.23 -14.26 -20.10
CA SER A 24 4.14 -14.25 -18.95
C SER A 24 4.59 -12.84 -18.56
N ARG A 25 4.19 -11.82 -19.34
CA ARG A 25 4.52 -10.43 -19.03
C ARG A 25 3.77 -9.95 -17.79
N TYR A 26 4.35 -8.99 -17.08
CA TYR A 26 3.71 -8.37 -15.92
C TYR A 26 2.52 -7.49 -16.31
N ASP A 27 2.67 -6.72 -17.38
CA ASP A 27 1.65 -5.86 -17.99
C ASP A 27 0.63 -6.61 -18.86
N ARG A 28 0.58 -7.94 -18.78
CA ARG A 28 -0.41 -8.73 -19.51
C ARG A 28 -1.84 -8.25 -19.20
N PRO A 29 -2.78 -8.32 -20.16
CA PRO A 29 -4.17 -8.04 -19.89
C PRO A 29 -4.72 -8.90 -18.75
N LEU A 30 -5.48 -8.27 -17.86
CA LEU A 30 -6.10 -8.97 -16.75
C LEU A 30 -7.35 -9.73 -17.22
N PRO A 31 -7.55 -10.99 -16.80
CA PRO A 31 -8.70 -11.76 -17.22
C PRO A 31 -9.99 -11.21 -16.60
N PRO A 32 -11.15 -11.41 -17.27
CA PRO A 32 -12.43 -10.98 -16.72
C PRO A 32 -12.77 -11.71 -15.41
N ALA A 33 -13.56 -11.06 -14.55
CA ALA A 33 -14.07 -11.67 -13.33
C ALA A 33 -15.04 -12.81 -13.67
N ALA A 34 -14.81 -13.99 -13.10
CA ALA A 34 -15.67 -15.17 -13.24
C ALA A 34 -16.81 -15.22 -12.20
N TYR A 35 -16.88 -14.22 -11.33
CA TYR A 35 -17.75 -14.20 -10.17
C TYR A 35 -18.58 -12.92 -10.11
N ASP A 36 -19.80 -13.07 -9.59
CA ASP A 36 -20.64 -11.99 -9.08
C ASP A 36 -20.85 -12.16 -7.57
N ILE A 37 -21.35 -11.12 -6.90
CA ILE A 37 -21.76 -11.21 -5.50
C ILE A 37 -22.85 -12.29 -5.32
N ASN A 38 -22.79 -12.99 -4.19
CA ASN A 38 -23.92 -13.71 -3.61
C ASN A 38 -24.57 -12.82 -2.51
N PRO A 39 -25.65 -12.08 -2.82
CA PRO A 39 -26.20 -11.09 -1.90
C PRO A 39 -26.65 -11.71 -0.57
N ALA A 40 -27.26 -12.89 -0.60
CA ALA A 40 -27.77 -13.52 0.63
C ALA A 40 -26.64 -13.77 1.64
N THR A 41 -25.52 -14.35 1.18
CA THR A 41 -24.37 -14.60 2.05
C THR A 41 -23.65 -13.31 2.43
N ALA A 42 -23.50 -12.36 1.51
CA ALA A 42 -22.86 -11.08 1.79
C ALA A 42 -23.63 -10.27 2.85
N GLN A 43 -24.95 -10.14 2.69
CA GLN A 43 -25.82 -9.45 3.65
C GLN A 43 -25.79 -10.13 5.02
N ALA A 44 -25.77 -11.46 5.06
CA ALA A 44 -25.66 -12.20 6.32
C ALA A 44 -24.29 -12.00 7.00
N LEU A 45 -23.19 -12.02 6.23
CA LEU A 45 -21.83 -11.88 6.76
C LEU A 45 -21.59 -10.50 7.36
N TRP A 46 -21.94 -9.44 6.62
CA TRP A 46 -21.66 -8.06 7.01
C TRP A 46 -22.83 -7.35 7.69
N LYS A 47 -23.97 -8.02 7.82
CA LYS A 47 -25.21 -7.47 8.42
C LYS A 47 -25.69 -6.19 7.74
N ASP A 48 -25.43 -6.06 6.44
CA ASP A 48 -25.83 -4.92 5.62
C ASP A 48 -26.78 -5.38 4.52
N PRO A 49 -28.11 -5.08 4.60
CA PRO A 49 -29.09 -5.49 3.61
C PRO A 49 -28.92 -4.80 2.25
N THR A 50 -28.06 -3.79 2.15
CA THR A 50 -27.88 -2.99 0.94
C THR A 50 -26.83 -3.57 -0.01
N LEU A 51 -26.12 -4.61 0.44
CA LEU A 51 -25.19 -5.41 -0.36
C LEU A 51 -25.93 -6.27 -1.37
N THR A 52 -26.35 -5.67 -2.48
CA THR A 52 -27.25 -6.27 -3.47
C THR A 52 -26.59 -6.51 -4.82
N ASN A 53 -25.47 -5.84 -5.10
CA ASN A 53 -24.77 -5.91 -6.38
C ASN A 53 -23.24 -5.75 -6.19
N ASN A 54 -22.46 -6.04 -7.22
CA ASN A 54 -20.99 -5.98 -7.13
C ASN A 54 -20.48 -4.59 -6.68
N ARG A 55 -21.10 -3.51 -7.17
CA ARG A 55 -20.72 -2.13 -6.83
C ARG A 55 -20.96 -1.80 -5.35
N SER A 56 -21.99 -2.39 -4.74
CA SER A 56 -22.27 -2.19 -3.31
C SER A 56 -21.15 -2.70 -2.38
N LEU A 57 -20.32 -3.65 -2.83
CA LEU A 57 -19.17 -4.16 -2.06
C LEU A 57 -18.00 -3.16 -1.96
N VAL A 58 -17.90 -2.22 -2.91
CA VAL A 58 -16.73 -1.34 -3.10
C VAL A 58 -17.06 0.15 -2.98
N THR A 59 -18.31 0.47 -2.65
CA THR A 59 -18.80 1.83 -2.46
C THR A 59 -19.13 2.09 -1.00
N LYS A 60 -18.94 3.34 -0.55
CA LYS A 60 -19.54 3.87 0.67
C LYS A 60 -20.85 4.58 0.34
N ARG A 61 -21.69 4.76 1.35
CA ARG A 61 -22.86 5.65 1.30
C ARG A 61 -22.66 6.77 2.30
N ILE A 62 -22.70 8.02 1.84
CA ILE A 62 -22.54 9.19 2.69
C ILE A 62 -23.89 9.88 2.82
N GLU A 63 -24.36 10.08 4.04
CA GLU A 63 -25.55 10.88 4.31
C GLU A 63 -25.15 12.31 4.66
N VAL A 64 -25.53 13.28 3.84
CA VAL A 64 -25.36 14.71 4.16
C VAL A 64 -26.65 15.46 3.91
N GLY A 65 -27.13 16.17 4.93
CA GLY A 65 -28.39 16.92 4.85
C GLY A 65 -29.61 16.05 4.53
N GLY A 66 -29.63 14.80 5.00
CA GLY A 66 -30.71 13.83 4.76
C GLY A 66 -30.74 13.24 3.34
N LYS A 67 -29.70 13.48 2.52
CA LYS A 67 -29.54 12.87 1.20
C LYS A 67 -28.39 11.87 1.25
N TRP A 68 -28.59 10.71 0.62
CA TRP A 68 -27.57 9.68 0.48
C TRP A 68 -26.83 9.82 -0.86
N GLU A 69 -25.50 9.71 -0.81
CA GLU A 69 -24.63 9.66 -1.98
C GLU A 69 -23.75 8.41 -1.94
N GLU A 70 -23.66 7.68 -3.05
CA GLU A 70 -22.73 6.56 -3.19
C GLU A 70 -21.38 7.02 -3.72
N VAL A 71 -20.31 6.63 -3.04
CA VAL A 71 -18.94 7.05 -3.37
C VAL A 71 -18.08 5.81 -3.59
N PRO A 72 -17.39 5.67 -4.74
CA PRO A 72 -16.39 4.64 -4.92
C PRO A 72 -15.15 5.02 -4.11
N THR A 73 -14.82 4.21 -3.10
CA THR A 73 -13.77 4.57 -2.14
C THR A 73 -12.52 3.72 -2.23
N HIS A 74 -12.60 2.63 -2.99
CA HIS A 74 -11.50 1.67 -3.15
C HIS A 74 -11.08 1.51 -4.61
N ILE A 75 -11.88 1.98 -5.56
CA ILE A 75 -11.63 1.80 -6.99
C ILE A 75 -11.58 3.16 -7.68
N HIS A 76 -10.79 3.28 -8.75
CA HIS A 76 -10.74 4.51 -9.54
C HIS A 76 -11.97 4.62 -10.44
N SER A 77 -12.46 3.49 -10.95
CA SER A 77 -13.68 3.44 -11.76
C SER A 77 -14.33 2.06 -11.73
N ASP A 78 -15.56 1.95 -12.25
CA ASP A 78 -16.27 0.66 -12.38
C ASP A 78 -15.51 -0.36 -13.27
N ASN A 79 -14.52 0.06 -14.08
CA ASN A 79 -13.65 -0.86 -14.83
C ASN A 79 -12.69 -1.66 -13.92
N ASP A 80 -12.49 -1.21 -12.69
CA ASP A 80 -11.70 -1.90 -11.66
C ASP A 80 -12.53 -2.94 -10.91
N LEU A 81 -13.84 -3.00 -11.15
CA LEU A 81 -14.77 -3.91 -10.49
C LEU A 81 -14.59 -5.34 -11.01
N ARG A 82 -13.58 -6.02 -10.48
CA ARG A 82 -13.27 -7.43 -10.76
C ARG A 82 -13.31 -8.21 -9.45
N LEU A 83 -14.29 -9.10 -9.29
CA LEU A 83 -14.39 -9.95 -8.10
C LEU A 83 -13.55 -11.21 -8.29
N ILE A 84 -12.67 -11.46 -7.33
CA ILE A 84 -11.72 -12.58 -7.32
C ILE A 84 -12.00 -13.42 -6.07
N ALA A 85 -12.31 -14.70 -6.26
CA ALA A 85 -12.57 -15.62 -5.17
C ALA A 85 -11.26 -16.10 -4.51
N TYR A 86 -11.27 -16.22 -3.19
CA TYR A 86 -10.23 -16.92 -2.44
C TYR A 86 -10.83 -17.78 -1.33
N GLN A 87 -10.02 -18.69 -0.80
CA GLN A 87 -10.32 -19.45 0.42
C GLN A 87 -9.34 -19.03 1.52
N ASN A 88 -9.79 -18.80 2.75
CA ASN A 88 -8.89 -18.42 3.86
C ASN A 88 -8.20 -19.62 4.53
N VAL A 89 -7.91 -20.69 3.76
CA VAL A 89 -7.37 -21.96 4.27
C VAL A 89 -5.92 -22.16 3.83
N TRP A 90 -5.04 -22.47 4.78
CA TRP A 90 -3.60 -22.70 4.53
C TRP A 90 -3.31 -23.89 3.59
N LYS A 91 -4.17 -24.91 3.58
CA LYS A 91 -3.97 -26.12 2.77
C LYS A 91 -4.62 -26.04 1.38
N ALA A 92 -5.45 -25.02 1.15
CA ALA A 92 -6.14 -24.86 -0.12
C ALA A 92 -5.17 -24.31 -1.16
N LYS A 93 -5.09 -24.99 -2.32
CA LYS A 93 -4.36 -24.46 -3.46
C LYS A 93 -5.18 -23.31 -4.04
N GLN A 94 -4.69 -22.08 -3.92
CA GLN A 94 -5.34 -20.88 -4.44
C GLN A 94 -5.15 -20.75 -5.97
N ARG A 95 -5.43 -21.83 -6.72
CA ARG A 95 -5.08 -21.93 -8.16
C ARG A 95 -5.79 -20.89 -9.01
N ASP A 96 -7.01 -20.51 -8.65
CA ASP A 96 -7.75 -19.46 -9.37
C ASP A 96 -7.04 -18.11 -9.31
N LEU A 97 -6.27 -17.85 -8.24
CA LEU A 97 -5.49 -16.62 -8.12
C LEU A 97 -4.34 -16.57 -9.13
N LEU A 98 -3.85 -17.71 -9.63
CA LEU A 98 -2.79 -17.75 -10.65
C LEU A 98 -3.19 -17.13 -11.99
N ARG A 99 -4.49 -16.93 -12.20
CA ARG A 99 -5.01 -16.18 -13.36
C ARG A 99 -4.66 -14.69 -13.27
N TYR A 100 -4.51 -14.18 -12.06
CA TYR A 100 -4.27 -12.76 -11.77
C TYR A 100 -2.81 -12.51 -11.38
N ILE A 101 -2.25 -13.35 -10.51
CA ILE A 101 -0.89 -13.22 -9.98
C ILE A 101 -0.05 -14.45 -10.36
N GLN A 102 0.98 -14.26 -11.18
CA GLN A 102 1.87 -15.35 -11.60
C GLN A 102 2.99 -15.60 -10.58
N PRO A 103 3.59 -16.81 -10.58
CA PRO A 103 4.76 -17.09 -9.79
C PRO A 103 5.86 -16.05 -9.97
N GLY A 104 6.43 -15.63 -8.84
CA GLY A 104 7.46 -14.61 -8.77
C GLY A 104 6.95 -13.17 -8.81
N GLU A 105 5.66 -12.94 -9.04
CA GLU A 105 5.11 -11.58 -8.98
C GLU A 105 4.87 -11.09 -7.56
N TRP A 106 4.93 -9.77 -7.42
CA TRP A 106 4.54 -9.03 -6.23
C TRP A 106 3.39 -8.09 -6.56
N TYR A 107 2.44 -8.04 -5.64
CA TYR A 107 1.26 -7.18 -5.67
C TYR A 107 1.02 -6.62 -4.27
N LEU A 108 0.42 -5.44 -4.20
CA LEU A 108 0.03 -4.82 -2.96
C LEU A 108 -1.44 -5.14 -2.65
N GLY A 109 -1.73 -5.49 -1.41
CA GLY A 109 -3.07 -5.72 -0.89
C GLY A 109 -3.51 -4.63 0.05
N SER A 110 -4.66 -4.00 -0.21
CA SER A 110 -5.27 -3.04 0.71
C SER A 110 -6.55 -3.65 1.29
N SER A 111 -6.44 -4.17 2.52
CA SER A 111 -7.56 -4.79 3.24
C SER A 111 -8.51 -3.74 3.76
N HIS A 112 -9.82 -3.98 3.65
CA HIS A 112 -10.82 -2.98 4.00
C HIS A 112 -12.11 -3.51 4.63
N HIS A 113 -12.66 -2.78 5.59
CA HIS A 113 -13.95 -3.09 6.21
C HIS A 113 -15.14 -2.51 5.43
N ASN A 114 -14.93 -2.12 4.16
CA ASN A 114 -15.93 -1.42 3.38
C ASN A 114 -17.34 -2.04 3.44
N PRO A 115 -17.52 -3.36 3.22
CA PRO A 115 -18.86 -3.96 3.26
C PRO A 115 -19.52 -3.96 4.65
N GLY A 116 -18.73 -4.02 5.72
CA GLY A 116 -19.24 -4.00 7.11
C GLY A 116 -19.48 -2.60 7.67
N ASN A 117 -18.82 -1.58 7.10
CA ASN A 117 -18.85 -0.20 7.56
C ASN A 117 -19.34 0.76 6.45
N ARG A 118 -20.34 0.36 5.67
CA ARG A 118 -20.67 1.03 4.40
C ARG A 118 -21.17 2.47 4.55
N ASP A 119 -21.80 2.80 5.67
CA ASP A 119 -22.48 4.07 5.87
C ASP A 119 -21.62 5.09 6.62
N ILE A 120 -21.52 6.30 6.05
CA ILE A 120 -20.86 7.47 6.63
C ILE A 120 -21.96 8.46 6.98
N ILE A 121 -22.27 8.55 8.27
CA ILE A 121 -23.27 9.46 8.83
C ILE A 121 -22.62 10.33 9.91
N GLN A 122 -23.19 11.50 10.19
CA GLN A 122 -22.62 12.47 11.14
C GLN A 122 -22.28 11.86 12.50
N SER A 123 -23.14 10.99 13.03
CA SER A 123 -22.95 10.39 14.35
C SER A 123 -21.74 9.46 14.46
N VAL A 124 -21.21 8.96 13.33
CA VAL A 124 -19.97 8.16 13.33
C VAL A 124 -18.77 8.98 13.79
N PHE A 125 -18.79 10.30 13.52
CA PHE A 125 -17.70 11.22 13.87
C PHE A 125 -17.78 11.77 15.30
N TYR A 126 -18.80 11.39 16.08
CA TYR A 126 -18.82 11.66 17.52
C TYR A 126 -17.83 10.79 18.31
N ASP A 127 -17.39 9.70 17.70
CA ASP A 127 -16.34 8.80 18.18
C ASP A 127 -15.07 9.11 17.36
N GLU A 128 -14.04 9.63 18.04
CA GLU A 128 -12.81 10.11 17.38
C GLU A 128 -12.09 8.97 16.62
N GLU A 129 -12.10 7.75 17.16
CA GLU A 129 -11.46 6.57 16.55
C GLU A 129 -12.25 6.08 15.34
N LYS A 130 -13.59 5.98 15.46
CA LYS A 130 -14.42 5.60 14.31
C LYS A 130 -14.39 6.64 13.20
N GLY A 131 -14.34 7.93 13.56
CA GLY A 131 -14.13 9.02 12.61
C GLY A 131 -12.81 8.88 11.86
N LEU A 132 -11.73 8.52 12.55
CA LEU A 132 -10.42 8.24 11.95
C LEU A 132 -10.42 7.02 11.02
N GLU A 133 -11.14 5.97 11.36
CA GLU A 133 -11.31 4.82 10.46
C GLU A 133 -12.07 5.16 9.19
N MET A 134 -13.03 6.10 9.28
CA MET A 134 -13.74 6.62 8.11
C MET A 134 -12.89 7.55 7.25
N LEU A 135 -11.92 8.28 7.83
CA LEU A 135 -10.92 9.06 7.08
C LEU A 135 -10.11 8.19 6.10
N LYS A 136 -9.90 6.92 6.47
CA LYS A 136 -9.15 5.96 5.65
C LYS A 136 -10.04 5.24 4.63
N PHE A 137 -11.30 5.66 4.50
CA PHE A 137 -12.34 4.92 3.77
C PHE A 137 -12.47 3.45 4.19
N SER A 138 -12.12 3.13 5.44
CA SER A 138 -12.03 1.76 5.96
C SER A 138 -10.95 0.86 5.34
N ILE A 139 -9.95 1.42 4.64
CA ILE A 139 -8.70 0.69 4.33
C ILE A 139 -7.82 0.76 5.58
N THR A 140 -7.65 -0.37 6.27
CA THR A 140 -6.98 -0.36 7.58
C THR A 140 -5.69 -1.16 7.62
N HIS A 141 -5.41 -1.97 6.58
CA HIS A 141 -4.22 -2.82 6.58
C HIS A 141 -3.63 -3.06 5.19
N ILE A 142 -2.30 -3.06 5.11
CA ILE A 142 -1.54 -3.39 3.90
C ILE A 142 -0.90 -4.76 4.05
N ARG A 143 -1.06 -5.62 3.03
CA ARG A 143 -0.37 -6.91 2.88
C ARG A 143 0.38 -6.95 1.56
N ASN A 144 1.50 -7.67 1.50
CA ASN A 144 2.13 -7.99 0.22
C ASN A 144 1.66 -9.35 -0.25
N TYR A 145 1.20 -9.43 -1.48
CA TYR A 145 0.79 -10.67 -2.09
C TYR A 145 1.84 -11.12 -3.10
N ILE A 146 2.28 -12.37 -2.96
CA ILE A 146 3.35 -12.95 -3.74
C ILE A 146 2.83 -14.19 -4.45
N GLY A 147 3.01 -14.23 -5.76
CA GLY A 147 2.66 -15.38 -6.57
C GLY A 147 3.65 -16.51 -6.36
N VAL A 148 3.14 -17.72 -6.15
CA VAL A 148 3.92 -18.95 -5.97
C VAL A 148 3.34 -20.06 -6.82
N ALA A 149 4.06 -21.15 -7.04
CA ALA A 149 3.62 -22.22 -7.95
C ALA A 149 2.23 -22.80 -7.62
N SER A 150 1.81 -22.76 -6.35
CA SER A 150 0.54 -23.29 -5.86
C SER A 150 -0.59 -22.26 -5.72
N GLY A 151 -0.33 -20.97 -6.02
CA GLY A 151 -1.29 -19.89 -5.83
C GLY A 151 -0.61 -18.58 -5.43
N MET A 152 -1.03 -18.04 -4.29
CA MET A 152 -0.56 -16.78 -3.75
C MET A 152 -0.37 -16.90 -2.25
N VAL A 153 0.65 -16.23 -1.72
CA VAL A 153 0.91 -16.08 -0.28
C VAL A 153 0.90 -14.60 0.06
N ALA A 154 0.27 -14.26 1.17
CA ALA A 154 0.39 -12.95 1.78
C ALA A 154 1.54 -12.92 2.80
N THR A 155 2.33 -11.86 2.80
CA THR A 155 3.26 -11.56 3.90
C THR A 155 2.63 -10.54 4.83
N ASP A 156 2.55 -10.89 6.12
CA ASP A 156 1.79 -10.16 7.13
C ASP A 156 2.59 -9.14 7.93
N SER A 157 2.03 -7.95 8.09
CA SER A 157 2.67 -6.83 8.79
C SER A 157 1.66 -6.13 9.70
N PRO A 158 1.48 -6.47 10.99
CA PRO A 158 2.32 -7.36 11.79
C PRO A 158 2.09 -8.83 11.47
N ARG A 159 3.15 -9.63 11.68
CA ARG A 159 3.15 -11.07 11.38
C ARG A 159 2.11 -11.90 12.11
N SER A 160 1.60 -11.41 13.24
CA SER A 160 0.51 -12.04 14.00
C SER A 160 -0.84 -11.94 13.31
N TYR A 161 -1.02 -11.02 12.34
CA TYR A 161 -2.30 -10.71 11.72
C TYR A 161 -3.02 -11.96 11.21
N ALA A 162 -2.35 -12.83 10.45
CA ALA A 162 -3.01 -14.02 9.91
C ALA A 162 -3.45 -15.03 10.98
N ASN A 163 -2.72 -15.13 12.09
CA ASN A 163 -3.10 -16.00 13.21
C ASN A 163 -4.24 -15.37 14.03
N GLN A 164 -4.12 -14.09 14.34
CA GLN A 164 -5.11 -13.33 15.13
C GLN A 164 -6.48 -13.26 14.42
N HIS A 165 -6.47 -13.17 13.09
CA HIS A 165 -7.68 -12.98 12.30
C HIS A 165 -8.08 -14.19 11.45
N SER A 166 -7.44 -15.36 11.64
CA SER A 166 -7.73 -16.57 10.86
C SER A 166 -7.72 -16.32 9.34
N ALA A 167 -6.71 -15.58 8.86
CA ALA A 167 -6.67 -15.04 7.50
C ALA A 167 -6.23 -16.04 6.42
N GLY A 168 -5.61 -17.16 6.82
CA GLY A 168 -4.97 -18.06 5.86
C GLY A 168 -3.93 -17.34 4.98
N HIS A 169 -3.73 -17.86 3.77
CA HIS A 169 -2.79 -17.30 2.79
C HIS A 169 -3.23 -15.97 2.17
N VAL A 170 -4.46 -15.51 2.40
CA VAL A 170 -5.04 -14.38 1.66
C VAL A 170 -5.59 -13.31 2.58
N ASN A 171 -6.77 -13.49 3.19
CA ASN A 171 -7.38 -12.54 4.12
C ASN A 171 -8.46 -13.22 4.99
N PRO A 172 -8.86 -12.61 6.13
CA PRO A 172 -10.02 -13.07 6.89
C PRO A 172 -11.30 -12.99 6.04
N LYS A 173 -12.21 -13.94 6.23
CA LYS A 173 -13.44 -14.07 5.43
C LYS A 173 -14.28 -12.79 5.36
N ASP A 174 -14.39 -12.09 6.47
CA ASP A 174 -15.15 -10.85 6.64
C ASP A 174 -14.34 -9.59 6.32
N TYR A 175 -13.08 -9.74 5.92
CA TYR A 175 -12.15 -8.65 5.71
C TYR A 175 -11.52 -8.72 4.30
N PRO A 176 -12.24 -8.27 3.24
CA PRO A 176 -11.78 -8.33 1.86
C PRO A 176 -10.55 -7.46 1.59
N SER A 177 -9.90 -7.67 0.45
CA SER A 177 -8.70 -6.93 0.04
C SER A 177 -8.80 -6.52 -1.42
N LEU A 178 -8.40 -5.29 -1.73
CA LEU A 178 -8.14 -4.90 -3.12
C LEU A 178 -6.69 -5.21 -3.47
N LEU A 179 -6.51 -5.91 -4.59
CA LEU A 179 -5.21 -6.25 -5.14
C LEU A 179 -4.76 -5.19 -6.15
N TRP A 180 -3.54 -4.69 -5.98
CA TRP A 180 -2.92 -3.66 -6.82
C TRP A 180 -1.63 -4.16 -7.44
N ARG A 181 -1.41 -3.80 -8.71
CA ARG A 181 -0.12 -4.01 -9.40
C ARG A 181 0.53 -2.69 -9.77
N ILE A 182 1.85 -2.72 -9.90
CA ILE A 182 2.60 -1.56 -10.38
C ILE A 182 2.32 -1.37 -11.87
N ARG A 183 1.91 -0.17 -12.26
CA ARG A 183 1.89 0.25 -13.65
C ARG A 183 3.08 1.17 -13.87
N PHE A 184 4.11 0.65 -14.54
CA PHE A 184 5.31 1.42 -14.84
C PHE A 184 4.98 2.56 -15.81
N LEU A 185 5.56 3.73 -15.56
CA LEU A 185 5.43 4.89 -16.42
C LEU A 185 6.66 5.01 -17.32
N GLY A 186 6.47 5.49 -18.55
CA GLY A 186 7.55 5.59 -19.53
C GLY A 186 7.89 4.27 -20.22
N ASP A 187 9.01 4.26 -20.94
CA ASP A 187 9.45 3.12 -21.75
C ASP A 187 10.26 2.11 -20.91
N ILE A 188 9.54 1.32 -20.13
CA ILE A 188 10.08 0.23 -19.31
C ILE A 188 9.68 -1.10 -19.97
N SER A 189 10.68 -1.83 -20.47
CA SER A 189 10.45 -3.06 -21.22
C SER A 189 9.86 -4.18 -20.35
N PRO A 190 9.15 -5.16 -20.94
CA PRO A 190 8.55 -6.25 -20.18
C PRO A 190 9.55 -7.02 -19.28
N ALA A 191 10.81 -7.18 -19.73
CA ALA A 191 11.85 -7.78 -18.91
C ALA A 191 12.21 -6.92 -17.70
N GLU A 192 12.34 -5.61 -17.87
CA GLU A 192 12.62 -4.67 -16.77
C GLU A 192 11.47 -4.63 -15.76
N GLN A 193 10.22 -4.55 -16.22
CA GLN A 193 9.06 -4.59 -15.32
C GLN A 193 9.07 -5.85 -14.44
N ARG A 194 9.32 -7.02 -15.04
CA ARG A 194 9.41 -8.29 -14.31
C ARG A 194 10.59 -8.32 -13.35
N ALA A 195 11.75 -7.78 -13.73
CA ALA A 195 12.91 -7.71 -12.87
C ALA A 195 12.71 -6.74 -11.69
N TYR A 196 12.06 -5.60 -11.89
CA TYR A 196 11.68 -4.69 -10.81
C TYR A 196 10.70 -5.33 -9.84
N VAL A 197 9.65 -5.98 -10.33
CA VAL A 197 8.66 -6.65 -9.49
C VAL A 197 9.30 -7.79 -8.68
N ASN A 198 10.20 -8.58 -9.29
CA ASN A 198 10.99 -9.57 -8.57
C ASN A 198 11.87 -8.92 -7.48
N ASN A 199 12.46 -7.76 -7.75
CA ASN A 199 13.28 -7.06 -6.76
C ASN A 199 12.44 -6.48 -5.61
N VAL A 200 11.25 -5.94 -5.90
CA VAL A 200 10.26 -5.51 -4.88
C VAL A 200 9.83 -6.70 -4.01
N ARG A 201 9.55 -7.86 -4.62
CA ARG A 201 9.28 -9.12 -3.92
C ARG A 201 10.40 -9.44 -2.93
N THR A 202 11.64 -9.47 -3.42
CA THR A 202 12.82 -9.81 -2.60
C THR A 202 12.97 -8.83 -1.43
N TRP A 203 12.90 -7.52 -1.67
CA TRP A 203 12.97 -6.53 -0.58
C TRP A 203 11.84 -6.66 0.42
N SER A 204 10.61 -6.93 -0.03
CA SER A 204 9.47 -7.18 0.86
C SER A 204 9.77 -8.34 1.80
N MET A 205 10.35 -9.44 1.29
CA MET A 205 10.74 -10.59 2.10
C MET A 205 11.87 -10.29 3.09
N LEU A 206 12.85 -9.46 2.70
CA LEU A 206 13.94 -9.07 3.58
C LEU A 206 13.45 -8.17 4.72
N LEU A 207 12.65 -7.15 4.40
CA LEU A 207 12.00 -6.26 5.36
C LEU A 207 11.20 -7.09 6.37
N GLN A 208 10.32 -7.95 5.85
CA GLN A 208 9.47 -8.83 6.62
C GLN A 208 10.26 -9.60 7.68
N LYS A 209 11.51 -9.99 7.41
CA LYS A 209 12.36 -10.81 8.30
C LYS A 209 12.86 -10.11 9.55
N VAL A 210 13.14 -8.81 9.46
CA VAL A 210 13.90 -8.11 10.50
C VAL A 210 13.22 -6.85 11.02
N THR A 211 12.15 -6.36 10.39
CA THR A 211 11.44 -5.16 10.88
C THR A 211 10.54 -5.47 12.07
N LYS A 212 10.46 -4.51 13.00
CA LYS A 212 9.55 -4.54 14.14
C LYS A 212 8.40 -3.57 13.93
N PHE A 213 7.18 -4.03 14.19
CA PHE A 213 5.98 -3.20 14.13
C PHE A 213 5.69 -2.59 15.50
N PRO A 214 5.22 -1.34 15.57
CA PRO A 214 4.78 -0.75 16.83
C PRO A 214 3.47 -1.43 17.33
N PRO A 215 3.26 -1.51 18.65
CA PRO A 215 2.07 -2.15 19.23
C PRO A 215 0.79 -1.30 19.12
N ASP A 216 0.93 0.02 19.00
CA ASP A 216 -0.16 0.99 18.85
C ASP A 216 0.31 2.09 17.88
N TYR A 217 -0.54 2.51 16.95
CA TYR A 217 -0.21 3.48 15.89
C TYR A 217 -1.27 4.57 15.82
N ASN A 218 -0.88 5.82 16.07
CA ASN A 218 -1.82 6.94 16.20
C ASN A 218 -1.58 8.07 15.18
N GLY A 219 -0.95 7.77 14.03
CA GLY A 219 -0.80 8.72 12.90
C GLY A 219 0.20 9.85 13.13
N ASN A 220 0.70 10.01 14.36
CA ASN A 220 1.72 10.98 14.76
C ASN A 220 3.13 10.38 14.88
N ASP A 221 3.27 9.09 14.54
CA ASP A 221 4.53 8.38 14.58
C ASP A 221 5.53 8.95 13.56
N ASN A 222 6.81 8.89 13.90
CA ASN A 222 7.86 9.41 13.02
C ASN A 222 8.06 8.48 11.83
N LEU A 223 7.74 8.93 10.62
CA LEU A 223 8.25 8.27 9.42
C LEU A 223 9.73 8.63 9.24
N MET A 224 10.62 7.86 9.87
CA MET A 224 12.07 8.06 9.76
C MET A 224 12.57 7.92 8.32
N THR A 225 11.85 7.23 7.45
CA THR A 225 12.26 6.97 6.06
C THR A 225 11.66 7.98 5.07
N ASN A 226 11.51 9.24 5.49
CA ASN A 226 10.88 10.30 4.70
C ASN A 226 11.74 10.89 3.57
N THR A 227 12.99 10.44 3.38
CA THR A 227 13.85 10.86 2.28
C THR A 227 14.54 9.67 1.63
N TYR A 228 14.98 9.82 0.38
CA TYR A 228 15.71 8.78 -0.34
C TYR A 228 16.93 8.26 0.44
N ALA A 229 17.74 9.17 1.00
CA ALA A 229 18.94 8.80 1.75
C ALA A 229 18.59 7.93 2.98
N LYS A 230 17.55 8.32 3.72
CA LYS A 230 17.10 7.56 4.90
C LYS A 230 16.50 6.21 4.54
N VAL A 231 15.80 6.11 3.40
CA VAL A 231 15.36 4.79 2.88
C VAL A 231 16.56 3.89 2.57
N MET A 232 17.61 4.42 1.92
CA MET A 232 18.80 3.62 1.61
C MET A 232 19.56 3.22 2.90
N GLU A 233 19.64 4.11 3.88
CA GLU A 233 20.21 3.80 5.20
C GLU A 233 19.43 2.67 5.89
N PHE A 234 18.10 2.75 5.90
CA PHE A 234 17.23 1.68 6.40
C PHE A 234 17.47 0.36 5.66
N GLY A 235 17.54 0.39 4.33
CA GLY A 235 17.86 -0.78 3.50
C GLY A 235 19.22 -1.40 3.83
N SER A 236 20.24 -0.57 4.14
CA SER A 236 21.55 -1.04 4.59
C SER A 236 21.45 -1.79 5.92
N ASN A 237 20.67 -1.27 6.88
CA ASN A 237 20.42 -1.91 8.15
C ASN A 237 19.67 -3.24 7.99
N VAL A 238 18.67 -3.30 7.09
CA VAL A 238 17.95 -4.54 6.76
C VAL A 238 18.91 -5.60 6.22
N LEU A 239 19.75 -5.26 5.22
CA LEU A 239 20.73 -6.19 4.67
C LEU A 239 21.73 -6.66 5.74
N ASN A 240 22.26 -5.73 6.55
CA ASN A 240 23.18 -6.07 7.62
C ASN A 240 22.54 -7.02 8.65
N ALA A 241 21.29 -6.75 9.06
CA ALA A 241 20.58 -7.55 10.03
C ALA A 241 20.31 -8.96 9.50
N VAL A 242 19.81 -9.11 8.26
CA VAL A 242 19.58 -10.44 7.66
C VAL A 242 20.90 -11.22 7.50
N LEU A 243 22.02 -10.53 7.27
CA LEU A 243 23.37 -11.11 7.24
C LEU A 243 23.98 -11.36 8.62
N GLY A 244 23.24 -11.14 9.72
CA GLY A 244 23.63 -11.53 11.07
C GLY A 244 24.12 -10.40 11.99
N SER A 245 24.04 -9.14 11.58
CA SER A 245 24.41 -8.00 12.43
C SER A 245 23.35 -7.74 13.50
N SER A 246 23.65 -8.08 14.75
CA SER A 246 22.79 -7.80 15.90
C SER A 246 22.66 -6.30 16.20
N SER A 247 23.69 -5.49 15.90
CA SER A 247 23.62 -4.03 16.05
C SER A 247 22.64 -3.41 15.06
N ALA A 248 22.68 -3.82 13.78
CA ALA A 248 21.72 -3.36 12.79
C ALA A 248 20.29 -3.79 13.15
N LEU A 249 20.11 -5.02 13.66
CA LEU A 249 18.82 -5.47 14.16
C LEU A 249 18.32 -4.61 15.34
N ALA A 250 19.20 -4.31 16.31
CA ALA A 250 18.86 -3.44 17.43
C ALA A 250 18.47 -2.02 16.99
N THR A 251 19.14 -1.48 15.97
CA THR A 251 18.74 -0.20 15.35
C THR A 251 17.34 -0.28 14.77
N LEU A 252 17.04 -1.29 13.93
CA LEU A 252 15.72 -1.50 13.33
C LEU A 252 14.60 -1.74 14.36
N HIS A 253 14.94 -2.15 15.58
CA HIS A 253 13.98 -2.41 16.65
C HIS A 253 13.85 -1.26 17.65
N SER A 254 14.69 -0.24 17.52
CA SER A 254 14.54 1.00 18.28
C SER A 254 13.19 1.64 17.97
N GLN A 255 12.60 2.33 18.94
CA GLN A 255 11.27 2.91 18.78
C GLN A 255 11.15 3.84 17.55
N ALA A 256 12.24 4.55 17.20
CA ALA A 256 12.25 5.44 16.04
C ALA A 256 12.24 4.70 14.70
N GLU A 257 12.79 3.48 14.62
CA GLU A 257 12.93 2.71 13.37
C GLU A 257 11.85 1.63 13.21
N GLN A 258 10.92 1.53 14.16
CA GLN A 258 9.74 0.70 14.01
C GLN A 258 8.88 1.26 12.89
N VAL A 259 8.39 0.37 12.03
CA VAL A 259 7.67 0.75 10.81
C VAL A 259 6.27 0.18 10.83
N TYR A 260 5.29 0.95 10.37
CA TYR A 260 3.91 0.48 10.25
C TYR A 260 3.68 -0.40 9.00
N CYS A 261 2.52 -1.04 8.89
CA CYS A 261 2.22 -1.99 7.81
C CYS A 261 2.33 -1.39 6.40
N SER A 262 1.80 -0.19 6.20
CA SER A 262 1.90 0.57 4.95
C SER A 262 3.31 1.11 4.72
N GLU A 263 4.05 1.45 5.77
CA GLU A 263 5.44 1.89 5.64
C GLU A 263 6.34 0.74 5.18
N ALA A 264 6.24 -0.42 5.83
CA ALA A 264 7.02 -1.60 5.46
C ALA A 264 6.56 -2.19 4.11
N GLY A 265 5.26 -2.44 3.96
CA GLY A 265 4.69 -3.17 2.83
C GLY A 265 4.47 -2.33 1.57
N MET A 266 4.31 -1.02 1.68
CA MET A 266 4.15 -0.15 0.51
C MET A 266 5.38 0.75 0.33
N HIS A 267 5.68 1.62 1.29
CA HIS A 267 6.72 2.65 1.14
C HIS A 267 8.13 2.07 0.99
N LEU A 268 8.58 1.25 1.92
CA LEU A 268 9.92 0.67 1.91
C LEU A 268 10.05 -0.39 0.82
N ALA A 269 9.05 -1.28 0.68
CA ALA A 269 9.03 -2.29 -0.36
C ALA A 269 9.17 -1.68 -1.77
N LEU A 270 8.40 -0.63 -2.09
CA LEU A 270 8.46 0.02 -3.40
C LEU A 270 9.75 0.85 -3.55
N ASN A 271 10.14 1.65 -2.57
CA ASN A 271 11.32 2.50 -2.70
C ASN A 271 12.62 1.68 -2.79
N LEU A 272 12.81 0.67 -1.95
CA LEU A 272 13.97 -0.21 -2.03
C LEU A 272 13.88 -1.11 -3.27
N GLY A 273 12.70 -1.67 -3.55
CA GLY A 273 12.45 -2.55 -4.68
C GLY A 273 12.68 -1.91 -6.05
N LEU A 274 12.39 -0.62 -6.20
CA LEU A 274 12.52 0.08 -7.47
C LEU A 274 13.83 0.87 -7.58
N ASN A 275 14.41 1.34 -6.47
CA ASN A 275 15.62 2.16 -6.52
C ASN A 275 16.91 1.47 -6.03
N ALA A 276 16.82 0.30 -5.40
CA ALA A 276 17.98 -0.48 -4.99
C ALA A 276 17.91 -1.92 -5.57
N PRO A 277 18.14 -2.10 -6.88
CA PRO A 277 18.31 -3.44 -7.46
C PRO A 277 19.31 -4.26 -6.65
N LEU A 278 18.95 -5.49 -6.25
CA LEU A 278 19.87 -6.40 -5.56
C LEU A 278 20.78 -7.11 -6.57
N ASN A 279 21.64 -6.32 -7.22
CA ASN A 279 22.71 -6.76 -8.10
C ASN A 279 24.06 -6.19 -7.63
N GLN A 280 25.16 -6.65 -8.22
CA GLN A 280 26.50 -6.24 -7.81
C GLN A 280 26.71 -4.73 -7.86
N ALA A 281 26.31 -4.09 -8.95
CA ALA A 281 26.58 -2.67 -9.17
C ALA A 281 25.87 -1.81 -8.12
N SER A 282 24.55 -2.00 -7.96
CA SER A 282 23.75 -1.25 -7.01
C SER A 282 24.10 -1.55 -5.56
N VAL A 283 24.30 -2.82 -5.18
CA VAL A 283 24.69 -3.17 -3.80
C VAL A 283 26.06 -2.58 -3.45
N SER A 284 27.03 -2.68 -4.36
CA SER A 284 28.37 -2.15 -4.12
C SER A 284 28.35 -0.62 -3.97
N ALA A 285 27.59 0.07 -4.81
CA ALA A 285 27.48 1.52 -4.79
C ALA A 285 26.71 2.07 -3.58
N LEU A 286 25.59 1.42 -3.22
CA LEU A 286 24.69 1.93 -2.16
C LEU A 286 25.07 1.44 -0.77
N PHE A 287 25.62 0.23 -0.66
CA PHE A 287 25.78 -0.44 0.64
C PHE A 287 27.22 -0.90 0.92
N GLY A 288 28.13 -0.83 -0.06
CA GLY A 288 29.54 -1.21 0.08
C GLY A 288 29.91 -2.43 -0.76
N ALA A 289 31.10 -2.38 -1.39
CA ALA A 289 31.56 -3.37 -2.36
C ALA A 289 31.76 -4.78 -1.77
N ASP A 290 32.09 -4.88 -0.49
CA ASP A 290 32.31 -6.14 0.23
C ASP A 290 31.00 -6.89 0.55
N LYS A 291 29.84 -6.23 0.43
CA LYS A 291 28.54 -6.84 0.76
C LYS A 291 28.01 -7.76 -0.33
N TRP A 292 28.31 -7.50 -1.60
CA TRP A 292 27.66 -8.20 -2.71
C TRP A 292 27.83 -9.73 -2.63
N ALA A 293 29.03 -10.23 -2.33
CA ALA A 293 29.26 -11.67 -2.26
C ALA A 293 28.33 -12.37 -1.24
N LYS A 294 28.12 -11.74 -0.07
CA LYS A 294 27.25 -12.27 0.99
C LYS A 294 25.78 -12.15 0.62
N VAL A 295 25.36 -11.01 0.07
CA VAL A 295 23.99 -10.78 -0.40
C VAL A 295 23.63 -11.75 -1.52
N SER A 296 24.49 -11.90 -2.52
CA SER A 296 24.29 -12.84 -3.63
C SER A 296 24.15 -14.28 -3.12
N ALA A 297 25.04 -14.73 -2.22
CA ALA A 297 24.95 -16.06 -1.64
C ALA A 297 23.60 -16.29 -0.96
N MET A 298 23.17 -15.35 -0.10
CA MET A 298 21.88 -15.39 0.60
C MET A 298 20.68 -15.45 -0.35
N LEU A 299 20.69 -14.66 -1.43
CA LEU A 299 19.60 -14.64 -2.41
C LEU A 299 19.49 -15.93 -3.23
N ASN A 300 20.55 -16.74 -3.28
CA ASN A 300 20.58 -18.00 -4.00
C ASN A 300 20.27 -19.23 -3.13
N GLU A 301 19.88 -19.05 -1.87
CA GLU A 301 19.63 -20.16 -0.95
C GLU A 301 18.28 -20.87 -1.14
N GLY A 302 17.37 -20.29 -1.94
CA GLY A 302 16.03 -20.83 -2.15
C GLY A 302 15.25 -21.01 -0.84
N GLU A 303 14.57 -22.14 -0.69
CA GLU A 303 13.82 -22.47 0.53
C GLU A 303 14.66 -22.44 1.81
N ALA A 304 15.98 -22.69 1.69
CA ALA A 304 16.86 -22.74 2.84
C ALA A 304 16.95 -21.38 3.55
N PHE A 305 16.77 -20.26 2.83
CA PHE A 305 16.73 -18.92 3.42
C PHE A 305 15.70 -18.82 4.56
N TRP A 306 14.58 -19.53 4.42
CA TRP A 306 13.44 -19.51 5.35
C TRP A 306 13.52 -20.57 6.46
N GLN A 307 14.63 -21.30 6.56
CA GLN A 307 14.84 -22.25 7.66
C GLN A 307 15.04 -21.49 8.97
N ASN A 308 14.33 -21.93 10.02
CA ASN A 308 14.42 -21.33 11.35
C ASN A 308 15.87 -21.35 11.84
N GLY A 309 16.33 -20.22 12.39
CA GLY A 309 17.68 -20.08 12.96
C GLY A 309 18.81 -19.91 11.94
N LYS A 310 18.55 -19.95 10.63
CA LYS A 310 19.60 -19.76 9.61
C LYS A 310 20.03 -18.30 9.46
N HIS A 311 19.05 -17.42 9.29
CA HIS A 311 19.23 -15.97 9.29
C HIS A 311 18.43 -15.40 10.45
N LEU A 312 18.83 -14.23 10.96
CA LEU A 312 18.06 -13.53 11.97
C LEU A 312 16.64 -13.30 11.45
N ASP A 313 15.67 -13.83 12.19
CA ASP A 313 14.25 -13.63 11.98
C ASP A 313 13.69 -13.18 13.33
N TYR A 314 13.26 -11.93 13.41
CA TYR A 314 12.74 -11.36 14.64
C TYR A 314 11.56 -12.16 15.20
N TYR A 315 10.78 -12.82 14.33
CA TYR A 315 9.56 -13.54 14.71
C TYR A 315 9.68 -15.08 14.62
N GLY A 316 10.89 -15.58 14.36
CA GLY A 316 11.13 -17.00 14.09
C GLY A 316 11.12 -17.92 15.32
N ASN A 317 11.42 -17.40 16.52
CA ASN A 317 11.49 -18.17 17.79
C ASN A 317 11.27 -17.29 19.06
N GLY A 318 10.67 -16.10 18.94
CA GLY A 318 10.49 -15.16 20.05
C GLY A 318 9.47 -15.62 21.09
N THR A 319 9.71 -15.29 22.37
CA THR A 319 8.79 -15.51 23.50
C THR A 319 7.69 -14.44 23.59
N ASP A 320 7.67 -13.47 22.68
CA ASP A 320 6.77 -12.31 22.66
C ASP A 320 5.38 -12.62 22.07
N GLY A 321 5.08 -13.89 21.81
CA GLY A 321 3.76 -14.34 21.34
C GLY A 321 3.50 -14.13 19.85
N TYR A 322 4.45 -13.55 19.11
CA TYR A 322 4.39 -13.34 17.66
C TYR A 322 4.94 -14.53 16.87
N VAL A 323 4.75 -15.76 17.36
CA VAL A 323 5.21 -16.98 16.70
C VAL A 323 4.59 -17.06 15.31
N GLN A 324 5.42 -16.97 14.27
CA GLN A 324 4.97 -17.16 12.89
C GLN A 324 5.31 -18.57 12.38
N ASN A 325 4.40 -19.10 11.56
CA ASN A 325 4.70 -20.18 10.64
C ASN A 325 5.59 -19.61 9.52
N ALA A 326 6.92 -19.51 9.73
CA ALA A 326 7.87 -19.16 8.66
C ALA A 326 7.71 -20.04 7.40
N GLU A 327 7.06 -21.20 7.58
CA GLU A 327 6.57 -22.10 6.52
C GLU A 327 5.75 -21.40 5.43
N LEU A 328 5.02 -20.33 5.76
CA LEU A 328 4.19 -19.59 4.80
C LEU A 328 5.00 -18.86 3.73
N ASN A 329 6.21 -18.47 4.09
CA ASN A 329 7.13 -17.73 3.22
C ASN A 329 8.07 -18.68 2.46
N ARG A 330 8.21 -19.95 2.89
CA ARG A 330 9.07 -20.94 2.23
C ARG A 330 8.82 -21.10 0.72
N PRO A 331 7.56 -21.05 0.22
CA PRO A 331 7.29 -21.14 -1.21
C PRO A 331 7.75 -19.90 -2.02
N VAL A 332 8.15 -18.82 -1.35
CA VAL A 332 8.65 -17.61 -2.00
C VAL A 332 10.15 -17.75 -2.24
N GLU A 333 10.49 -17.94 -3.51
CA GLU A 333 11.88 -17.94 -3.96
C GLU A 333 12.44 -16.51 -3.94
N LEU A 334 13.66 -16.35 -3.44
CA LEU A 334 14.44 -15.13 -3.59
C LEU A 334 15.34 -15.25 -4.83
N GLU A 335 15.60 -14.12 -5.47
CA GLU A 335 16.47 -14.06 -6.64
C GLU A 335 17.25 -12.75 -6.65
N PRO A 336 18.52 -12.76 -7.09
CA PRO A 336 19.24 -11.53 -7.39
C PRO A 336 18.57 -10.78 -8.54
N ALA A 337 18.65 -9.45 -8.51
CA ALA A 337 18.28 -8.65 -9.66
C ALA A 337 19.29 -8.88 -10.81
N PRO A 338 18.86 -8.81 -12.08
CA PRO A 338 19.77 -8.89 -13.21
C PRO A 338 20.79 -7.74 -13.20
N VAL A 339 21.99 -8.01 -13.73
CA VAL A 339 23.08 -7.02 -13.79
C VAL A 339 22.75 -5.80 -14.65
N TRP A 340 21.82 -5.94 -15.59
CA TRP A 340 21.34 -4.87 -16.47
C TRP A 340 20.21 -4.04 -15.85
N LEU A 341 19.66 -4.42 -14.69
CA LEU A 341 18.61 -3.66 -14.03
C LEU A 341 19.21 -2.47 -13.29
N LEU A 342 18.90 -1.26 -13.76
CA LEU A 342 19.29 -0.01 -13.11
C LEU A 342 18.21 0.45 -12.11
N PRO A 343 18.53 1.32 -11.13
CA PRO A 343 17.51 2.01 -10.34
C PRO A 343 16.47 2.71 -11.22
N LEU A 344 15.19 2.62 -10.86
CA LEU A 344 14.08 3.17 -11.68
C LEU A 344 14.23 4.68 -11.91
N LYS A 345 14.64 5.43 -10.88
CA LYS A 345 14.93 6.86 -10.99
C LYS A 345 15.99 7.21 -12.04
N GLU A 346 16.92 6.29 -12.34
CA GLU A 346 17.96 6.47 -13.37
C GLU A 346 17.45 6.06 -14.76
N ARG A 347 16.45 5.17 -14.83
CA ARG A 347 15.82 4.75 -16.08
C ARG A 347 14.82 5.75 -16.64
N LEU A 348 14.27 6.62 -15.79
CA LEU A 348 13.33 7.67 -16.16
C LEU A 348 13.92 9.08 -15.91
N PRO A 349 15.08 9.42 -16.50
CA PRO A 349 15.71 10.71 -16.27
C PRO A 349 14.84 11.82 -16.86
N GLY A 350 14.36 12.74 -16.03
CA GLY A 350 13.56 13.89 -16.47
C GLY A 350 12.12 13.92 -15.99
N ARG A 351 11.61 12.88 -15.31
CA ARG A 351 10.40 13.03 -14.49
C ARG A 351 10.77 13.78 -13.20
N PRO A 352 10.07 14.86 -12.82
CA PRO A 352 10.32 15.54 -11.56
C PRO A 352 10.08 14.56 -10.42
N LEU A 353 11.08 14.35 -9.56
CA LEU A 353 10.95 13.52 -8.39
C LEU A 353 10.47 14.42 -7.25
N ALA A 354 9.17 14.68 -7.12
CA ALA A 354 8.65 15.50 -6.02
C ALA A 354 9.14 14.97 -4.66
N GLY A 355 9.26 13.65 -4.53
CA GLY A 355 9.82 12.96 -3.36
C GLY A 355 11.36 12.93 -3.26
N GLY A 356 12.11 13.72 -4.04
CA GLY A 356 13.58 13.81 -3.93
C GLY A 356 14.32 12.49 -4.18
N GLY A 357 13.84 11.66 -5.10
CA GLY A 357 14.38 10.33 -5.38
C GLY A 357 13.47 9.17 -4.98
N LEU A 358 12.48 9.43 -4.13
CA LEU A 358 11.47 8.45 -3.76
C LEU A 358 10.51 8.15 -4.92
N VAL A 359 9.97 6.93 -4.94
CA VAL A 359 8.97 6.46 -5.90
C VAL A 359 7.67 7.27 -5.80
N PHE A 360 7.31 7.63 -4.56
CA PHE A 360 6.25 8.57 -4.21
C PHE A 360 6.66 9.30 -2.93
N GLN A 361 6.12 10.50 -2.73
CA GLN A 361 6.38 11.29 -1.53
C GLN A 361 5.42 10.90 -0.41
N PRO A 362 5.91 10.56 0.80
CA PRO A 362 5.04 10.39 1.96
C PRO A 362 4.20 11.64 2.23
N TRP A 363 3.00 11.43 2.78
CA TRP A 363 2.07 12.52 3.05
C TRP A 363 2.42 13.26 4.32
N ASP A 364 2.09 14.55 4.33
CA ASP A 364 1.75 15.27 5.55
C ASP A 364 0.22 15.41 5.68
N THR A 365 -0.25 16.08 6.74
CA THR A 365 -1.70 16.20 6.96
C THR A 365 -2.39 17.13 5.98
N ALA A 366 -1.69 18.09 5.38
CA ALA A 366 -2.28 18.89 4.32
C ALA A 366 -2.54 18.02 3.07
N ASP A 367 -1.66 17.05 2.78
CA ASP A 367 -1.91 16.05 1.73
C ASP A 367 -3.15 15.18 2.04
N MET A 368 -3.34 14.75 3.29
CA MET A 368 -4.57 14.02 3.70
C MET A 368 -5.82 14.85 3.45
N ILE A 369 -5.82 16.13 3.85
CA ILE A 369 -6.96 17.03 3.66
C ILE A 369 -7.22 17.22 2.17
N ASP A 370 -6.18 17.45 1.37
CA ASP A 370 -6.33 17.65 -0.07
C ASP A 370 -6.84 16.38 -0.77
N HIS A 371 -6.28 15.22 -0.43
CA HIS A 371 -6.75 13.94 -0.93
C HIS A 371 -8.22 13.70 -0.57
N PHE A 372 -8.61 14.00 0.67
CA PHE A 372 -9.99 13.88 1.11
C PHE A 372 -10.93 14.75 0.27
N ILE A 373 -10.60 16.03 0.08
CA ILE A 373 -11.37 16.97 -0.75
C ILE A 373 -11.52 16.46 -2.19
N LYS A 374 -10.50 15.80 -2.74
CA LYS A 374 -10.54 15.24 -4.10
C LYS A 374 -11.44 14.01 -4.21
N THR A 375 -11.48 13.16 -3.18
CA THR A 375 -11.98 11.78 -3.29
C THR A 375 -13.34 11.54 -2.64
N ALA A 376 -13.63 12.16 -1.50
CA ALA A 376 -14.79 11.77 -0.70
C ALA A 376 -16.14 12.16 -1.32
N ILE A 377 -16.26 13.37 -1.84
CA ILE A 377 -17.41 13.80 -2.64
C ILE A 377 -16.81 14.57 -3.82
N PRO A 378 -16.49 13.93 -4.95
CA PRO A 378 -15.75 14.58 -6.03
C PRO A 378 -16.51 15.78 -6.63
N ARG A 379 -15.86 16.94 -6.65
CA ARG A 379 -16.46 18.21 -7.14
C ARG A 379 -16.31 18.44 -8.64
N LYS A 380 -15.28 17.88 -9.26
CA LYS A 380 -14.97 18.09 -10.68
C LYS A 380 -16.14 17.61 -11.56
N GLY A 381 -16.71 18.53 -12.34
CA GLY A 381 -17.89 18.28 -13.17
C GLY A 381 -19.22 18.24 -12.41
N ARG A 382 -19.23 18.63 -11.11
CA ARG A 382 -20.40 18.66 -10.22
C ARG A 382 -20.43 19.93 -9.36
N GLU A 383 -20.03 21.07 -9.91
CA GLU A 383 -19.82 22.34 -9.22
C GLU A 383 -21.13 23.03 -8.76
N THR A 384 -21.87 22.39 -7.85
CA THR A 384 -23.16 22.86 -7.32
C THR A 384 -23.05 23.24 -5.84
N TRP A 385 -24.06 23.99 -5.35
CA TRP A 385 -24.17 24.31 -3.93
C TRP A 385 -24.24 23.06 -3.07
N ASP A 386 -25.09 22.10 -3.43
CA ASP A 386 -25.31 20.87 -2.68
C ASP A 386 -23.99 20.09 -2.50
N VAL A 387 -23.20 19.95 -3.58
CA VAL A 387 -21.90 19.27 -3.53
C VAL A 387 -20.89 20.04 -2.67
N SER A 388 -20.79 21.36 -2.86
CA SER A 388 -19.83 22.20 -2.11
C SER A 388 -20.16 22.22 -0.61
N ASN A 389 -21.45 22.30 -0.27
CA ASN A 389 -21.92 22.25 1.11
C ASN A 389 -21.69 20.86 1.71
N ALA A 390 -21.97 19.79 0.97
CA ALA A 390 -21.75 18.42 1.45
C ALA A 390 -20.27 18.13 1.72
N GLN A 391 -19.37 18.55 0.81
CA GLN A 391 -17.92 18.48 1.03
C GLN A 391 -17.49 19.24 2.29
N ALA A 392 -18.00 20.46 2.49
CA ALA A 392 -17.63 21.29 3.63
C ALA A 392 -18.14 20.73 4.97
N GLU A 393 -19.37 20.20 5.00
CA GLU A 393 -19.92 19.52 6.18
C GLU A 393 -19.11 18.28 6.53
N LEU A 394 -18.81 17.44 5.53
CA LEU A 394 -18.02 16.25 5.74
C LEU A 394 -16.60 16.59 6.23
N LEU A 395 -15.95 17.62 5.66
CA LEU A 395 -14.65 18.10 6.15
C LEU A 395 -14.72 18.60 7.60
N LEU A 396 -15.80 19.26 8.01
CA LEU A 396 -16.01 19.67 9.41
C LEU A 396 -16.13 18.47 10.35
N TRP A 397 -16.86 17.43 9.95
CA TRP A 397 -17.01 16.21 10.76
C TRP A 397 -15.67 15.52 10.99
N LEU A 398 -14.73 15.65 10.06
CA LEU A 398 -13.40 15.05 10.14
C LEU A 398 -12.39 15.83 10.97
N LYS A 399 -12.67 17.11 11.25
CA LYS A 399 -11.74 17.99 11.98
C LYS A 399 -11.16 17.34 13.25
N PRO A 400 -11.94 16.66 14.12
CA PRO A 400 -11.39 15.98 15.29
C PRO A 400 -10.43 14.84 14.93
N GLY A 401 -10.78 13.98 13.97
CA GLY A 401 -9.96 12.85 13.55
C GLY A 401 -8.66 13.29 12.87
N ILE A 402 -8.69 14.37 12.08
CA ILE A 402 -7.50 14.95 11.43
C ILE A 402 -6.53 15.53 12.48
N PHE A 403 -7.05 16.21 13.49
CA PHE A 403 -6.21 16.74 14.57
C PHE A 403 -5.69 15.63 15.49
N HIS A 404 -6.48 14.59 15.72
CA HIS A 404 -6.03 13.39 16.41
C HIS A 404 -4.87 12.72 15.65
N SER A 405 -4.98 12.53 14.34
CA SER A 405 -3.88 11.96 13.53
C SER A 405 -2.63 12.84 13.52
N LEU A 406 -2.75 14.15 13.77
CA LEU A 406 -1.62 15.05 13.97
C LEU A 406 -0.98 14.96 15.37
N GLY A 407 -1.48 14.08 16.22
CA GLY A 407 -1.03 13.93 17.61
C GLY A 407 -1.57 15.00 18.55
N PHE A 408 -2.54 15.81 18.11
CA PHE A 408 -3.23 16.73 19.01
C PHE A 408 -4.30 16.01 19.79
N THR A 409 -4.37 16.32 21.08
CA THR A 409 -5.34 15.74 22.01
C THR A 409 -6.02 16.85 22.79
N ARG A 410 -7.00 16.51 23.62
CA ARG A 410 -7.57 17.49 24.57
C ARG A 410 -6.51 18.07 25.52
N ALA A 411 -5.47 17.29 25.84
CA ALA A 411 -4.37 17.72 26.70
C ALA A 411 -3.29 18.52 25.95
N SER A 412 -3.17 18.33 24.64
CA SER A 412 -2.25 19.07 23.76
C SER A 412 -3.03 19.54 22.52
N PRO A 413 -3.82 20.62 22.64
CA PRO A 413 -4.71 21.04 21.56
C PRO A 413 -3.92 21.58 20.35
N PRO A 414 -4.52 21.55 19.15
CA PRO A 414 -3.91 22.13 17.97
C PRO A 414 -3.66 23.64 18.18
N PRO A 415 -2.56 24.19 17.64
CA PRO A 415 -2.27 25.61 17.78
C PRO A 415 -3.35 26.46 17.09
N PRO A 416 -3.75 27.62 17.66
CA PRO A 416 -4.83 28.44 17.08
C PRO A 416 -4.69 28.76 15.59
N PRO A 417 -3.49 29.05 15.05
CA PRO A 417 -3.31 29.27 13.61
C PRO A 417 -3.75 28.09 12.75
N LEU A 418 -3.51 26.84 13.19
CA LEU A 418 -3.92 25.64 12.46
C LEU A 418 -5.46 25.49 12.47
N VAL A 419 -6.09 25.78 13.61
CA VAL A 419 -7.55 25.76 13.74
C VAL A 419 -8.19 26.80 12.82
N MET A 420 -7.69 28.04 12.85
CA MET A 420 -8.18 29.13 12.00
C MET A 420 -7.98 28.84 10.51
N LEU A 421 -6.84 28.24 10.16
CA LEU A 421 -6.55 27.84 8.79
C LEU A 421 -7.54 26.78 8.31
N PHE A 422 -7.82 25.77 9.13
CA PHE A 422 -8.81 24.74 8.82
C PHE A 422 -10.21 25.33 8.63
N ASP A 423 -10.64 26.22 9.52
CA ASP A 423 -11.95 26.88 9.41
C ASP A 423 -12.05 27.77 8.16
N THR A 424 -10.96 28.43 7.79
CA THR A 424 -10.86 29.20 6.54
C THR A 424 -10.96 28.30 5.32
N LEU A 425 -10.27 27.16 5.33
CA LEU A 425 -10.34 26.17 4.27
C LEU A 425 -11.76 25.63 4.10
N VAL A 426 -12.43 25.23 5.19
CA VAL A 426 -13.84 24.80 5.18
C VAL A 426 -14.74 25.89 4.59
N ALA A 427 -14.57 27.14 5.03
CA ALA A 427 -15.36 28.26 4.54
C ALA A 427 -15.17 28.50 3.04
N LYS A 428 -13.96 28.26 2.51
CA LYS A 428 -13.68 28.30 1.07
C LYS A 428 -14.29 27.12 0.34
N VAL A 429 -14.14 25.89 0.85
CA VAL A 429 -14.77 24.68 0.28
C VAL A 429 -16.28 24.84 0.13
N ARG A 430 -16.94 25.45 1.12
CA ARG A 430 -18.39 25.69 1.13
C ARG A 430 -18.89 26.68 0.06
N ARG A 431 -18.00 27.39 -0.64
CA ARG A 431 -18.40 28.36 -1.68
C ARG A 431 -18.62 27.66 -3.02
N ASN A 432 -19.55 28.20 -3.81
CA ASN A 432 -19.66 27.88 -5.23
C ASN A 432 -18.66 28.69 -6.04
N TYR A 433 -17.90 27.99 -6.89
CA TYR A 433 -16.96 28.58 -7.84
C TYR A 433 -17.43 28.30 -9.26
N ALA A 434 -16.99 29.13 -10.21
CA ALA A 434 -17.36 29.01 -11.62
C ALA A 434 -16.81 27.73 -12.28
N SER A 435 -15.76 27.14 -11.74
CA SER A 435 -15.21 25.86 -12.19
C SER A 435 -14.45 25.16 -11.06
N TYR A 436 -14.12 23.89 -11.26
CA TYR A 436 -13.23 23.15 -10.38
C TYR A 436 -11.86 23.83 -10.26
N GLU A 437 -11.29 24.32 -11.35
CA GLU A 437 -9.99 25.01 -11.37
C GLU A 437 -10.03 26.29 -10.54
N ALA A 438 -11.13 27.06 -10.62
CA ALA A 438 -11.31 28.25 -9.79
C ALA A 438 -11.42 27.91 -8.29
N PHE A 439 -12.10 26.81 -7.95
CA PHE A 439 -12.11 26.28 -6.59
C PHE A 439 -10.70 25.87 -6.13
N ARG A 440 -9.98 25.11 -6.95
CA ARG A 440 -8.61 24.65 -6.64
C ARG A 440 -7.67 25.82 -6.42
N ALA A 441 -7.71 26.83 -7.30
CA ALA A 441 -6.93 28.06 -7.14
C ALA A 441 -7.27 28.80 -5.85
N ALA A 442 -8.53 28.77 -5.42
CA ALA A 442 -8.97 29.49 -4.23
C ALA A 442 -8.51 28.83 -2.91
N ILE A 443 -8.39 27.50 -2.84
CA ILE A 443 -7.95 26.77 -1.64
C ILE A 443 -6.45 26.51 -1.59
N LEU A 444 -5.75 26.66 -2.72
CA LEU A 444 -4.31 26.40 -2.81
C LEU A 444 -3.48 27.18 -1.78
N PRO A 445 -3.73 28.48 -1.51
CA PRO A 445 -2.97 29.23 -0.50
C PRO A 445 -3.12 28.63 0.91
N GLU A 446 -4.30 28.14 1.27
CA GLU A 446 -4.55 27.50 2.57
C GLU A 446 -3.84 26.15 2.68
N LEU A 447 -3.87 25.34 1.62
CA LEU A 447 -3.13 24.08 1.58
C LEU A 447 -1.62 24.33 1.70
N GLN A 448 -1.09 25.32 0.97
CA GLN A 448 0.33 25.71 1.07
C GLN A 448 0.69 26.21 2.48
N ALA A 449 -0.16 27.02 3.11
CA ALA A 449 0.05 27.45 4.49
C ALA A 449 -0.01 26.26 5.46
N ALA A 450 -0.88 25.28 5.22
CA ALA A 450 -0.99 24.08 6.04
C ALA A 450 0.32 23.28 5.97
N HIS A 451 0.85 23.03 4.78
CA HIS A 451 2.16 22.37 4.60
C HIS A 451 3.27 23.04 5.40
N GLN A 452 3.29 24.38 5.50
CA GLN A 452 4.30 25.09 6.31
C GLN A 452 4.13 24.86 7.82
N ILE A 453 2.90 24.68 8.30
CA ILE A 453 2.60 24.48 9.72
C ILE A 453 2.83 23.02 10.13
N VAL A 454 2.48 22.06 9.26
CA VAL A 454 2.53 20.62 9.55
C VAL A 454 3.73 19.91 8.90
N ALA A 455 4.68 20.67 8.35
CA ALA A 455 5.85 20.14 7.65
C ALA A 455 6.56 19.05 8.46
N PRO A 456 7.05 17.99 7.81
CA PRO A 456 7.84 16.96 8.48
C PRO A 456 9.06 17.57 9.19
N LYS A 457 9.25 17.23 10.47
CA LYS A 457 10.44 17.63 11.23
C LYS A 457 11.66 16.85 10.73
N ALA A 458 12.86 17.28 11.13
CA ALA A 458 14.12 16.61 10.75
C ALA A 458 14.13 15.10 11.07
N LEU A 459 13.46 14.71 12.17
CA LEU A 459 13.29 13.32 12.61
C LEU A 459 12.08 12.61 11.97
N GLY A 460 11.50 13.12 10.89
CA GLY A 460 10.37 12.48 10.19
C GLY A 460 8.99 12.71 10.81
N ALA A 461 8.90 13.28 12.02
CA ALA A 461 7.62 13.62 12.66
C ALA A 461 6.72 14.46 11.75
N GLY A 462 5.46 14.08 11.56
CA GLY A 462 4.51 14.77 10.69
C GLY A 462 4.47 14.26 9.24
N ALA A 463 5.42 13.40 8.84
CA ALA A 463 5.28 12.58 7.64
C ALA A 463 4.69 11.21 8.00
N PHE A 464 3.83 10.67 7.15
CA PHE A 464 3.26 9.34 7.32
C PHE A 464 2.85 8.75 5.97
N VAL A 465 2.61 7.44 5.96
CA VAL A 465 2.18 6.69 4.77
C VAL A 465 0.89 5.98 5.14
N PRO A 466 -0.29 6.56 4.95
CA PRO A 466 -1.53 5.90 5.33
C PRO A 466 -1.88 4.80 4.30
N PRO A 467 -2.52 3.69 4.69
CA PRO A 467 -2.88 2.62 3.75
C PRO A 467 -3.66 3.07 2.50
N HIS A 468 -4.56 4.04 2.66
CA HIS A 468 -5.41 4.53 1.57
C HIS A 468 -4.68 5.46 0.58
N MET A 469 -3.45 5.88 0.87
CA MET A 469 -2.60 6.64 -0.07
C MET A 469 -2.40 5.89 -1.39
N ILE A 470 -2.53 4.57 -1.38
CA ILE A 470 -2.47 3.76 -2.60
C ILE A 470 -3.38 4.28 -3.73
N LEU A 471 -4.54 4.87 -3.36
CA LEU A 471 -5.53 5.39 -4.31
C LEU A 471 -5.07 6.65 -5.04
N SER A 472 -4.11 7.39 -4.48
CA SER A 472 -3.58 8.62 -5.07
C SER A 472 -2.47 8.38 -6.07
N ILE A 473 -1.87 7.18 -6.08
CA ILE A 473 -0.74 6.86 -6.96
C ILE A 473 -1.26 6.51 -8.35
N GLN A 474 -1.62 7.52 -9.14
CA GLN A 474 -2.32 7.36 -10.42
C GLN A 474 -1.42 7.55 -11.66
N GLY A 475 -0.18 7.92 -11.44
CA GLY A 475 0.82 8.22 -12.45
C GLY A 475 0.82 9.69 -12.87
N ASP A 476 0.68 10.58 -11.89
CA ASP A 476 0.77 12.02 -12.06
C ASP A 476 2.17 12.44 -12.58
N ALA A 477 2.31 13.70 -12.98
CA ALA A 477 3.50 14.19 -13.68
C ALA A 477 4.80 13.99 -12.89
N ASP A 478 4.71 14.01 -11.56
CA ASP A 478 5.80 13.86 -10.58
C ASP A 478 5.93 12.46 -9.98
N GLU A 479 5.14 11.50 -10.46
CA GLU A 479 5.21 10.11 -10.05
C GLU A 479 6.05 9.26 -11.01
N LEU A 480 6.71 8.23 -10.47
CA LEU A 480 7.48 7.24 -11.26
C LEU A 480 6.66 6.02 -11.66
N ILE A 481 5.60 5.75 -10.92
CA ILE A 481 4.70 4.61 -11.13
C ILE A 481 3.26 5.08 -10.98
N ALA A 482 2.33 4.28 -11.50
CA ALA A 482 0.95 4.29 -11.10
C ALA A 482 0.61 2.96 -10.44
N MET A 483 -0.50 2.90 -9.72
CA MET A 483 -1.04 1.67 -9.15
C MET A 483 -2.32 1.32 -9.89
N GLU A 484 -2.35 0.11 -10.48
CA GLU A 484 -3.47 -0.40 -11.25
C GLU A 484 -4.24 -1.42 -10.41
N ALA A 485 -5.56 -1.22 -10.29
CA ALA A 485 -6.43 -2.16 -9.61
C ALA A 485 -6.56 -3.47 -10.41
N VAL A 486 -6.27 -4.58 -9.75
CA VAL A 486 -6.33 -5.94 -10.33
C VAL A 486 -7.67 -6.59 -10.06
N GLY A 487 -8.23 -6.33 -8.89
CA GLY A 487 -9.53 -6.80 -8.49
C GLY A 487 -9.62 -6.99 -6.99
N GLN A 488 -10.85 -7.12 -6.52
CA GLN A 488 -11.20 -7.30 -5.14
C GLN A 488 -11.22 -8.79 -4.79
N LEU A 489 -10.39 -9.17 -3.83
CA LEU A 489 -10.33 -10.49 -3.22
C LEU A 489 -11.46 -10.62 -2.19
N PHE A 490 -12.39 -11.53 -2.44
CA PHE A 490 -13.47 -11.90 -1.54
C PHE A 490 -13.44 -13.40 -1.26
N HIS A 491 -13.85 -13.77 -0.04
CA HIS A 491 -14.02 -15.16 0.30
C HIS A 491 -15.08 -15.80 -0.62
N GLU A 492 -14.84 -17.02 -1.10
CA GLU A 492 -15.70 -17.66 -2.11
C GLU A 492 -17.18 -17.73 -1.70
N ASP A 493 -17.48 -17.93 -0.42
CA ASP A 493 -18.85 -17.96 0.12
C ASP A 493 -19.73 -16.74 -0.22
N VAL A 494 -19.13 -15.55 -0.35
CA VAL A 494 -19.86 -14.32 -0.66
C VAL A 494 -19.97 -14.06 -2.16
N LEU A 495 -19.48 -14.99 -2.98
CA LEU A 495 -19.49 -14.93 -4.42
C LEU A 495 -20.32 -16.08 -5.00
N LYS A 496 -20.72 -15.92 -6.27
CA LYS A 496 -21.31 -16.97 -7.10
C LYS A 496 -20.65 -16.92 -8.48
N ALA A 497 -20.50 -18.07 -9.12
CA ALA A 497 -20.03 -18.13 -10.50
C ALA A 497 -21.03 -17.43 -11.43
N LYS A 498 -20.51 -16.77 -12.48
CA LYS A 498 -21.30 -16.14 -13.54
C LYS A 498 -21.91 -17.16 -14.50
#